data_AF-F7ZE42-F1
#
_entry.id   AF-F7ZE42-F1
#
_cell.length_a   1.000
_cell.length_b   1.000
_cell.length_c   1.000
_cell.angle_alpha   90.00
_cell.angle_beta   90.00
_cell.angle_gamma   90.00
#
_symmetry.space_group_name_H-M   'P 1'
#
loop_
_entity.id
_entity.type
_entity.pdbx_description
1 polymer ?
#
loop_
_entity_poly.entity_id
_entity_poly.type
_entity_poly.pdbx_seq_one_letter_code
_entity_poly.pdbx_strand_id
1 'polypeptide(L)'
;MRAPDGWELTDAGKMHLRNMGVSKVSPAAMQVAVDLRAHLDNITDSQTRDFVEEAIKCHEAELYRSAIVMSWLGAMDVLHKHVHANHLAPFNAEAFRIAGKKWKKAVTADDLGKMGESDFLDRLEGLSIIGKNAKAQLKAALDLRNGCGHPNSLHVGPNKSAAHIETLLQNVFSKF
;
A
#
# COMPACT_ATOMS: atom_id res chain seq x y z
N MET A 1 19.83 -1.94 -21.50
CA MET A 1 20.86 -1.26 -20.69
C MET A 1 21.89 -2.29 -20.29
N ARG A 2 23.17 -1.94 -20.36
CA ARG A 2 24.24 -2.84 -19.93
C ARG A 2 24.32 -2.79 -18.40
N ALA A 3 24.14 -3.94 -17.76
CA ALA A 3 24.27 -4.13 -16.32
C ALA A 3 25.58 -4.88 -16.03
N PRO A 4 26.07 -4.88 -14.77
CA PRO A 4 27.33 -5.56 -14.40
C PRO A 4 27.40 -7.02 -14.87
N ASP A 5 26.26 -7.72 -14.83
CA ASP A 5 26.18 -9.16 -15.10
C ASP A 5 25.46 -9.50 -16.43
N GLY A 6 25.19 -8.50 -17.28
CA GLY A 6 24.52 -8.74 -18.56
C GLY A 6 23.75 -7.56 -19.11
N TRP A 7 22.54 -7.85 -19.62
CA TRP A 7 21.67 -6.87 -20.25
C TRP A 7 20.31 -6.86 -19.58
N GLU A 8 19.87 -5.68 -19.18
CA GLU A 8 18.52 -5.45 -18.69
C GLU A 8 17.70 -4.67 -19.72
N LEU A 9 16.41 -4.98 -19.80
CA LEU A 9 15.50 -4.20 -20.63
C LEU A 9 15.26 -2.84 -19.97
N THR A 10 15.49 -1.77 -20.73
CA THR A 10 15.02 -0.44 -20.33
C THR A 10 13.49 -0.40 -20.38
N ASP A 11 12.86 0.55 -19.71
CA ASP A 11 11.39 0.68 -19.77
C ASP A 11 10.90 0.92 -21.19
N ALA A 12 11.66 1.69 -21.99
CA ALA A 12 11.42 1.83 -23.43
C ALA A 12 11.52 0.49 -24.18
N GLY A 13 12.49 -0.37 -23.82
CA GLY A 13 12.63 -1.72 -24.39
C GLY A 13 11.48 -2.66 -24.01
N LYS A 14 11.02 -2.61 -22.74
CA LYS A 14 9.84 -3.35 -22.28
C LYS A 14 8.58 -2.91 -23.04
N MET A 15 8.41 -1.61 -23.28
CA MET A 15 7.33 -1.07 -24.11
C MET A 15 7.38 -1.58 -25.56
N HIS A 16 8.57 -1.61 -26.18
CA HIS A 16 8.72 -2.06 -27.56
C HIS A 16 8.34 -3.54 -27.75
N LEU A 17 8.80 -4.43 -26.85
CA LEU A 17 8.42 -5.85 -26.87
C LEU A 17 6.90 -6.04 -26.73
N ARG A 18 6.22 -5.17 -25.98
CA ARG A 18 4.76 -5.19 -25.84
C ARG A 18 4.02 -4.84 -27.12
N ASN A 19 4.48 -3.82 -27.85
CA ASN A 19 3.88 -3.47 -29.13
C ASN A 19 3.99 -4.62 -30.14
N MET A 20 4.96 -5.51 -29.96
CA MET A 20 5.08 -6.77 -30.71
C MET A 20 4.21 -7.91 -30.18
N GLY A 21 3.37 -7.68 -29.16
CA GLY A 21 2.46 -8.66 -28.58
C GLY A 21 3.10 -9.64 -27.58
N VAL A 22 4.35 -9.38 -27.15
CA VAL A 22 5.07 -10.28 -26.22
C VAL A 22 4.49 -10.23 -24.80
N SER A 23 3.79 -9.15 -24.42
CA SER A 23 3.08 -9.05 -23.14
C SER A 23 1.68 -8.46 -23.33
N LYS A 24 0.72 -8.98 -22.57
CA LYS A 24 -0.72 -8.72 -22.70
C LYS A 24 -1.24 -7.54 -21.88
N VAL A 25 -0.41 -6.93 -21.04
CA VAL A 25 -0.81 -5.82 -20.17
C VAL A 25 -1.09 -4.57 -21.01
N SER A 26 -2.21 -3.91 -20.72
CA SER A 26 -2.60 -2.71 -21.45
C SER A 26 -1.65 -1.54 -21.18
N PRO A 27 -1.47 -0.60 -22.14
CA PRO A 27 -0.67 0.61 -21.94
C PRO A 27 -1.11 1.44 -20.73
N ALA A 28 -2.42 1.51 -20.47
CA ALA A 28 -2.97 2.25 -19.33
C ALA A 28 -2.60 1.63 -17.97
N ALA A 29 -2.63 0.29 -17.87
CA ALA A 29 -2.20 -0.40 -16.65
C ALA A 29 -0.68 -0.20 -16.40
N MET A 30 0.11 -0.12 -17.46
CA MET A 30 1.54 0.21 -17.36
C MET A 30 1.81 1.65 -16.98
N GLN A 31 1.01 2.60 -17.46
CA GLN A 31 1.18 4.00 -17.07
C GLN A 31 1.05 4.14 -15.55
N VAL A 32 0.12 3.41 -14.94
CA VAL A 32 -0.02 3.41 -13.48
C VAL A 32 1.22 2.84 -12.80
N ALA A 33 1.81 1.74 -13.31
CA ALA A 33 3.07 1.22 -12.78
C ALA A 33 4.23 2.23 -12.91
N VAL A 34 4.30 2.97 -14.03
CA VAL A 34 5.29 4.04 -14.25
C VAL A 34 5.08 5.20 -13.28
N ASP A 35 3.85 5.67 -13.12
CA ASP A 35 3.51 6.75 -12.20
C ASP A 35 3.84 6.35 -10.76
N LEU A 36 3.51 5.11 -10.37
CA LEU A 36 3.86 4.54 -9.08
C LEU A 36 5.38 4.46 -8.86
N ARG A 37 6.14 4.09 -9.89
CA ARG A 37 7.62 4.10 -9.83
C ARG A 37 8.16 5.51 -9.64
N ALA A 38 7.62 6.51 -10.33
CA ALA A 38 8.03 7.91 -10.13
C ALA A 38 7.78 8.39 -8.69
N HIS A 39 6.76 7.85 -8.03
CA HIS A 39 6.49 8.17 -6.63
C HIS A 39 7.42 7.45 -5.63
N LEU A 40 8.03 6.31 -5.99
CA LEU A 40 9.01 5.61 -5.14
C LEU A 40 10.20 6.49 -4.77
N ASP A 41 10.58 7.42 -5.64
CA ASP A 41 11.71 8.33 -5.41
C ASP A 41 11.48 9.24 -4.19
N ASN A 42 10.22 9.48 -3.81
CA ASN A 42 9.86 10.30 -2.66
C ASN A 42 9.74 9.51 -1.35
N ILE A 43 9.66 8.17 -1.43
CA ILE A 43 9.60 7.31 -0.25
C ILE A 43 11.03 7.11 0.23
N THR A 44 11.40 7.65 1.38
CA THR A 44 12.78 7.59 1.91
C THR A 44 13.05 6.34 2.73
N ASP A 45 12.06 5.81 3.43
CA ASP A 45 12.15 4.58 4.22
C ASP A 45 12.34 3.36 3.31
N SER A 46 13.41 2.60 3.54
CA SER A 46 13.78 1.48 2.68
C SER A 46 12.76 0.35 2.71
N GLN A 47 12.19 0.04 3.88
CA GLN A 47 11.24 -1.07 4.03
C GLN A 47 9.90 -0.74 3.38
N THR A 48 9.39 0.47 3.56
CA THR A 48 8.22 0.96 2.84
C THR A 48 8.47 0.91 1.33
N ARG A 49 9.66 1.34 0.87
CA ARG A 49 10.03 1.29 -0.54
C ARG A 49 9.99 -0.15 -1.07
N ASP A 50 10.54 -1.11 -0.34
CA ASP A 50 10.54 -2.53 -0.72
C ASP A 50 9.11 -3.07 -0.92
N PHE A 51 8.18 -2.78 -0.01
CA PHE A 51 6.78 -3.20 -0.14
C PHE A 51 6.08 -2.59 -1.36
N VAL A 52 6.29 -1.31 -1.63
CA VAL A 52 5.69 -0.63 -2.79
C VAL A 52 6.31 -1.15 -4.09
N GLU A 53 7.61 -1.43 -4.10
CA GLU A 53 8.30 -2.00 -5.26
C GLU A 53 7.80 -3.42 -5.57
N GLU A 54 7.56 -4.25 -4.54
CA GLU A 54 6.93 -5.57 -4.69
C GLU A 54 5.49 -5.46 -5.24
N ALA A 55 4.73 -4.47 -4.78
CA ALA A 55 3.38 -4.21 -5.28
C ALA A 55 3.38 -3.87 -6.79
N ILE A 56 4.32 -3.02 -7.22
CA ILE A 56 4.50 -2.65 -8.63
C ILE A 56 4.91 -3.87 -9.46
N LYS A 57 5.90 -4.64 -9.00
CA LYS A 57 6.33 -5.88 -9.68
C LYS A 57 5.17 -6.85 -9.87
N CYS A 58 4.34 -7.02 -8.84
CA CYS A 58 3.14 -7.83 -8.91
C CYS A 58 2.13 -7.29 -9.93
N HIS A 59 1.91 -5.97 -9.99
CA HIS A 59 1.01 -5.36 -10.96
C HIS A 59 1.50 -5.56 -12.40
N GLU A 60 2.78 -5.31 -12.65
CA GLU A 60 3.43 -5.47 -13.97
C GLU A 60 3.39 -6.93 -14.46
N ALA A 61 3.41 -7.89 -13.53
CA ALA A 61 3.32 -9.32 -13.79
C ALA A 61 1.87 -9.86 -13.81
N GLU A 62 0.85 -8.99 -13.81
CA GLU A 62 -0.57 -9.36 -13.81
C GLU A 62 -1.03 -10.12 -12.55
N LEU A 63 -0.26 -10.05 -11.46
CA LEU A 63 -0.56 -10.63 -10.15
C LEU A 63 -1.37 -9.63 -9.31
N TYR A 64 -2.53 -9.22 -9.81
CA TYR A 64 -3.30 -8.09 -9.28
C TYR A 64 -3.75 -8.22 -7.82
N ARG A 65 -4.10 -9.44 -7.39
CA ARG A 65 -4.44 -9.71 -5.98
C ARG A 65 -3.23 -9.50 -5.07
N SER A 66 -2.07 -9.99 -5.49
CA SER A 66 -0.82 -9.82 -4.75
C SER A 66 -0.40 -8.35 -4.71
N ALA A 67 -0.54 -7.63 -5.82
CA ALA A 67 -0.25 -6.20 -5.87
C ALA A 67 -1.06 -5.40 -4.83
N ILE A 68 -2.36 -5.70 -4.69
CA ILE A 68 -3.24 -5.10 -3.68
C ILE A 68 -2.82 -5.45 -2.25
N VAL A 69 -2.41 -6.70 -2.01
CA VAL A 69 -1.95 -7.12 -0.68
C VAL A 69 -0.64 -6.40 -0.31
N MET A 70 0.32 -6.34 -1.23
CA MET A 70 1.62 -5.72 -1.00
C MET A 70 1.52 -4.20 -0.83
N SER A 71 0.72 -3.51 -1.64
CA SER A 71 0.52 -2.07 -1.51
C SER A 71 -0.09 -1.70 -0.16
N TRP A 72 -1.03 -2.52 0.34
CA TRP A 72 -1.63 -2.34 1.65
C TRP A 72 -0.63 -2.54 2.79
N LEU A 73 0.25 -3.54 2.71
CA LEU A 73 1.31 -3.74 3.70
C LEU A 73 2.21 -2.51 3.81
N GLY A 74 2.63 -1.95 2.67
CA GLY A 74 3.41 -0.71 2.66
C GLY A 74 2.67 0.46 3.31
N ALA A 75 1.37 0.61 3.03
CA ALA A 75 0.58 1.70 3.61
C ALA A 75 0.45 1.57 5.14
N MET A 76 0.24 0.35 5.64
CA MET A 76 0.16 0.11 7.09
C MET A 76 1.51 0.33 7.79
N ASP A 77 2.62 -0.05 7.17
CA ASP A 77 3.97 0.22 7.67
C ASP A 77 4.20 1.73 7.88
N VAL A 78 3.88 2.54 6.87
CA VAL A 78 3.96 4.01 6.95
C VAL A 78 3.11 4.56 8.08
N LEU A 79 1.84 4.15 8.16
CA LEU A 79 0.93 4.65 9.19
C LEU A 79 1.37 4.24 10.60
N HIS A 80 1.84 3.00 10.80
CA HIS A 80 2.37 2.55 12.09
C HIS A 80 3.60 3.35 12.50
N LYS A 81 4.57 3.55 11.58
CA LYS A 81 5.77 4.36 11.84
C LYS A 81 5.40 5.80 12.16
N HIS A 82 4.50 6.41 11.39
CA HIS A 82 4.05 7.77 11.61
C HIS A 82 3.37 7.94 12.98
N VAL A 83 2.47 7.03 13.36
CA VAL A 83 1.82 7.03 14.68
C VAL A 83 2.84 6.82 15.80
N HIS A 84 3.75 5.87 15.63
CA HIS A 84 4.77 5.58 16.63
C HIS A 84 5.67 6.79 16.89
N ALA A 85 6.14 7.45 15.83
CA ALA A 85 7.03 8.60 15.93
C ALA A 85 6.33 9.86 16.45
N ASN A 86 5.09 10.14 16.04
CA ASN A 86 4.46 11.45 16.24
C ASN A 86 3.26 11.44 17.19
N HIS A 87 2.58 10.30 17.37
CA HIS A 87 1.26 10.25 18.00
C HIS A 87 1.06 9.10 19.01
N LEU A 88 2.12 8.42 19.44
CA LEU A 88 2.01 7.18 20.23
C LEU A 88 1.28 7.36 21.57
N ALA A 89 1.55 8.46 22.28
CA ALA A 89 0.92 8.71 23.57
C ALA A 89 -0.59 9.02 23.43
N PRO A 90 -1.02 9.98 22.58
CA PRO A 90 -2.44 10.18 22.26
C PRO A 90 -3.13 8.92 21.72
N PHE A 91 -2.46 8.18 20.84
CA PHE A 91 -2.99 6.93 20.29
C PHE A 91 -3.30 5.92 21.38
N ASN A 92 -2.36 5.68 22.29
CA ASN A 92 -2.57 4.76 23.40
C ASN A 92 -3.71 5.20 24.34
N ALA A 93 -3.85 6.49 24.60
CA ALA A 93 -4.93 7.02 25.42
C ALA A 93 -6.30 6.78 24.76
N GLU A 94 -6.42 7.06 23.46
CA GLU A 94 -7.66 6.85 22.71
C GLU A 94 -7.99 5.36 22.53
N ALA A 95 -6.99 4.52 22.24
CA ALA A 95 -7.14 3.07 22.18
C ALA A 95 -7.62 2.48 23.51
N PHE A 96 -7.05 2.92 24.63
CA PHE A 96 -7.49 2.53 25.96
C PHE A 96 -8.90 3.04 26.29
N ARG A 97 -9.26 4.26 25.88
CA ARG A 97 -10.60 4.82 26.11
C ARG A 97 -11.70 3.96 25.47
N ILE A 98 -11.44 3.38 24.30
CA ILE A 98 -12.42 2.56 23.56
C ILE A 98 -12.36 1.08 23.94
N ALA A 99 -11.18 0.48 23.94
CA ALA A 99 -11.01 -0.96 24.15
C ALA A 99 -10.75 -1.34 25.62
N GLY A 100 -10.47 -0.36 26.49
CA GLY A 100 -10.18 -0.57 27.90
C GLY A 100 -9.06 -1.56 28.13
N LYS A 101 -9.28 -2.52 29.03
CA LYS A 101 -8.32 -3.57 29.40
C LYS A 101 -7.94 -4.52 28.23
N LYS A 102 -8.69 -4.53 27.12
CA LYS A 102 -8.35 -5.33 25.93
C LYS A 102 -7.15 -4.72 25.18
N TRP A 103 -6.93 -3.41 25.31
CA TRP A 103 -5.77 -2.76 24.73
C TRP A 103 -4.56 -2.86 25.64
N LYS A 104 -3.49 -3.45 25.13
CA LYS A 104 -2.16 -3.39 25.75
C LYS A 104 -1.45 -2.18 25.16
N LYS A 105 -0.99 -1.27 26.03
CA LYS A 105 -0.27 -0.06 25.63
C LYS A 105 0.87 -0.43 24.66
N ALA A 106 0.83 0.14 23.46
CA ALA A 106 1.88 -0.01 22.48
C ALA A 106 3.14 0.78 22.88
N VAL A 107 4.30 0.16 22.69
CA VAL A 107 5.62 0.75 22.95
C VAL A 107 6.41 0.87 21.65
N THR A 108 6.22 -0.09 20.74
CA THR A 108 6.86 -0.17 19.43
C THR A 108 5.84 0.01 18.30
N ALA A 109 6.31 0.23 17.07
CA ALA A 109 5.44 0.24 15.89
C ALA A 109 4.71 -1.10 15.70
N ASP A 110 5.40 -2.23 15.93
CA ASP A 110 4.81 -3.58 15.84
C ASP A 110 3.68 -3.82 16.84
N ASP A 111 3.73 -3.18 18.02
CA ASP A 111 2.64 -3.28 18.98
C ASP A 111 1.33 -2.70 18.46
N LEU A 112 1.39 -1.72 17.55
CA LEU A 112 0.19 -1.15 16.91
C LEU A 112 -0.52 -2.19 16.05
N GLY A 113 0.22 -3.11 15.43
CA GLY A 113 -0.32 -4.21 14.62
C GLY A 113 -1.12 -5.26 15.40
N LYS A 114 -1.12 -5.20 16.74
CA LYS A 114 -2.02 -6.02 17.58
C LYS A 114 -3.47 -5.54 17.53
N MET A 115 -3.70 -4.30 17.08
CA MET A 115 -5.02 -3.76 16.82
C MET A 115 -5.49 -4.19 15.42
N GLY A 116 -6.77 -4.52 15.27
CA GLY A 116 -7.34 -4.75 13.94
C GLY A 116 -7.25 -3.49 13.09
N GLU A 117 -6.91 -3.64 11.81
CA GLU A 117 -6.63 -2.52 10.90
C GLU A 117 -7.83 -1.55 10.77
N SER A 118 -9.06 -2.07 10.78
CA SER A 118 -10.27 -1.23 10.75
C SER A 118 -10.40 -0.36 12.01
N ASP A 119 -10.13 -0.93 13.18
CA ASP A 119 -10.16 -0.21 14.47
C ASP A 119 -9.03 0.82 14.55
N PHE A 120 -7.85 0.45 14.03
CA PHE A 120 -6.69 1.33 13.91
C PHE A 120 -7.05 2.59 13.09
N LEU A 121 -7.65 2.42 11.90
CA LEU A 121 -8.12 3.54 11.08
C LEU A 121 -9.19 4.40 11.78
N ASP A 122 -10.08 3.79 12.57
CA ASP A 122 -11.03 4.56 13.38
C ASP A 122 -10.34 5.39 14.48
N ARG A 123 -9.23 4.91 15.05
CA ARG A 123 -8.44 5.69 16.01
C ARG A 123 -7.71 6.85 15.34
N LEU A 124 -7.14 6.64 14.15
CA LEU A 124 -6.50 7.71 13.40
C LEU A 124 -7.47 8.86 13.10
N GLU A 125 -8.70 8.55 12.71
CA GLU A 125 -9.72 9.57 12.48
C GLU A 125 -10.22 10.22 13.76
N GLY A 126 -10.42 9.46 14.83
CA GLY A 126 -10.76 10.01 16.16
C GLY A 126 -9.70 10.98 16.69
N LEU A 127 -8.43 10.79 16.30
CA LEU A 127 -7.31 11.68 16.63
C LEU A 127 -7.05 12.75 15.57
N SER A 128 -7.89 12.84 14.52
CA SER A 128 -7.72 13.76 13.40
C SER A 128 -6.39 13.64 12.64
N ILE A 129 -5.71 12.49 12.74
CA ILE A 129 -4.51 12.17 11.94
C ILE A 129 -4.92 11.97 10.47
N ILE A 130 -6.08 11.36 10.24
CA ILE A 130 -6.72 11.28 8.92
C ILE A 130 -8.14 11.86 8.98
N GLY A 131 -8.60 12.43 7.88
CA GLY A 131 -9.99 12.91 7.77
C GLY A 131 -10.99 11.78 7.49
N LYS A 132 -12.28 12.05 7.75
CA LYS A 132 -13.40 11.12 7.53
C LYS A 132 -13.42 10.49 6.13
N ASN A 133 -13.21 11.28 5.08
CA ASN A 133 -13.23 10.78 3.69
C ASN A 133 -12.01 9.90 3.39
N ALA A 134 -10.82 10.28 3.88
CA ALA A 134 -9.62 9.46 3.75
C ALA A 134 -9.81 8.11 4.46
N LYS A 135 -10.37 8.11 5.68
CA LYS A 135 -10.74 6.87 6.38
C LYS A 135 -11.68 6.00 5.54
N ALA A 136 -12.73 6.58 4.95
CA ALA A 136 -13.67 5.82 4.14
C ALA A 136 -13.00 5.14 2.94
N GLN A 137 -12.09 5.84 2.25
CA GLN A 137 -11.30 5.28 1.16
C GLN A 137 -10.36 4.17 1.64
N LEU A 138 -9.67 4.38 2.77
CA LEU A 138 -8.77 3.38 3.35
C LEU A 138 -9.52 2.12 3.84
N LYS A 139 -10.74 2.26 4.38
CA LYS A 139 -11.58 1.11 4.74
C LYS A 139 -12.03 0.33 3.51
N ALA A 140 -12.43 1.00 2.43
CA ALA A 140 -12.74 0.32 1.17
C ALA A 140 -11.51 -0.41 0.58
N ALA A 141 -10.32 0.20 0.71
CA ALA A 141 -9.05 -0.42 0.31
C ALA A 141 -8.70 -1.64 1.17
N LEU A 142 -8.95 -1.58 2.48
CA LEU A 142 -8.81 -2.71 3.41
C LEU A 142 -9.75 -3.87 3.04
N ASP A 143 -11.02 -3.58 2.77
CA ASP A 143 -12.00 -4.61 2.39
C ASP A 143 -11.59 -5.32 1.10
N LEU A 144 -11.10 -4.56 0.11
CA LEU A 144 -10.57 -5.13 -1.13
C LEU A 144 -9.33 -5.99 -0.87
N ARG A 145 -8.41 -5.53 -0.01
CA ARG A 145 -7.24 -6.33 0.39
C ARG A 145 -7.64 -7.62 1.09
N ASN A 146 -8.61 -7.59 1.99
CA ASN A 146 -9.11 -8.78 2.69
C ASN A 146 -9.72 -9.78 1.69
N GLY A 147 -10.51 -9.29 0.72
CA GLY A 147 -10.95 -10.12 -0.40
C GLY A 147 -9.80 -10.71 -1.21
N CYS A 148 -8.72 -9.95 -1.43
CA CYS A 148 -7.54 -10.45 -2.15
C CYS A 148 -6.70 -11.44 -1.32
N GLY A 149 -6.71 -11.36 0.01
CA GLY A 149 -5.92 -12.18 0.91
C GLY A 149 -6.53 -13.55 1.28
N HIS A 150 -7.81 -13.78 0.97
CA HIS A 150 -8.50 -15.04 1.31
C HIS A 150 -8.93 -15.84 0.07
N PRO A 151 -9.01 -17.18 0.14
CA PRO A 151 -9.60 -17.98 -0.93
C PRO A 151 -11.07 -17.62 -1.12
N ASN A 152 -11.43 -17.13 -2.32
CA ASN A 152 -12.80 -16.80 -2.71
C ASN A 152 -12.88 -16.66 -4.25
N SER A 153 -14.07 -16.33 -4.74
CA SER A 153 -14.37 -16.15 -6.18
C SER A 153 -14.08 -14.74 -6.73
N LEU A 154 -13.49 -13.84 -5.93
CA LEU A 154 -13.19 -12.48 -6.36
C LEU A 154 -12.15 -12.49 -7.49
N HIS A 155 -12.51 -11.87 -8.60
CA HIS A 155 -11.59 -11.56 -9.68
C HIS A 155 -11.22 -10.08 -9.64
N VAL A 156 -9.92 -9.80 -9.80
CA VAL A 156 -9.37 -8.45 -9.84
C VAL A 156 -8.65 -8.26 -11.16
N GLY A 157 -9.04 -7.23 -11.89
CA GLY A 157 -8.38 -6.81 -13.12
C GLY A 157 -7.39 -5.65 -12.89
N PRO A 158 -6.66 -5.26 -13.93
CA PRO A 158 -5.62 -4.23 -13.86
C PRO A 158 -6.14 -2.91 -13.30
N ASN A 159 -7.26 -2.39 -13.83
CA ASN A 159 -7.80 -1.10 -13.40
C ASN A 159 -8.15 -1.06 -11.91
N LYS A 160 -8.62 -2.17 -11.35
CA LYS A 160 -8.99 -2.26 -9.93
C LYS A 160 -7.74 -2.30 -9.04
N SER A 161 -6.70 -3.01 -9.46
CA SER A 161 -5.41 -2.98 -8.77
C SER A 161 -4.77 -1.60 -8.85
N ALA A 162 -4.75 -0.99 -10.03
CA ALA A 162 -4.25 0.37 -10.24
C ALA A 162 -4.92 1.40 -9.31
N ALA A 163 -6.26 1.44 -9.31
CA ALA A 163 -7.03 2.36 -8.49
C ALA A 163 -6.77 2.15 -6.98
N HIS A 164 -6.57 0.90 -6.54
CA HIS A 164 -6.23 0.61 -5.15
C HIS A 164 -4.86 1.20 -4.78
N ILE A 165 -3.84 0.98 -5.59
CA ILE A 165 -2.50 1.52 -5.30
C ILE A 165 -2.52 3.06 -5.37
N GLU A 166 -3.20 3.65 -6.35
CA GLU A 166 -3.36 5.11 -6.45
C GLU A 166 -4.06 5.71 -5.21
N THR A 167 -5.08 5.02 -4.69
CA THR A 167 -5.76 5.44 -3.45
C THR A 167 -4.77 5.52 -2.28
N LEU A 168 -3.91 4.52 -2.12
CA LEU A 168 -2.91 4.49 -1.05
C LEU A 168 -1.81 5.53 -1.27
N LEU A 169 -1.42 5.75 -2.52
CA LEU A 169 -0.46 6.78 -2.89
C LEU A 169 -0.92 8.18 -2.47
N GLN A 170 -2.16 8.54 -2.80
CA GLN A 170 -2.69 9.87 -2.51
C GLN A 170 -3.04 10.07 -1.02
N ASN A 171 -3.41 8.99 -0.32
CA ASN A 171 -3.91 9.10 1.06
C ASN A 171 -2.91 8.68 2.13
N VAL A 172 -1.83 7.99 1.77
CA VAL A 172 -0.81 7.51 2.71
C VAL A 172 0.59 7.92 2.25
N PHE A 173 1.11 7.33 1.17
CA PHE A 173 2.52 7.44 0.80
C PHE A 173 2.98 8.88 0.48
N SER A 174 2.08 9.74 -0.02
CA SER A 174 2.41 11.14 -0.32
C SER A 174 2.16 12.09 0.87
N LYS A 175 1.58 11.60 1.97
CA LYS A 175 1.14 12.43 3.11
C LYS A 175 1.96 12.23 4.38
N PHE A 176 2.47 11.03 4.60
CA PHE A 176 3.14 10.60 5.82
C PHE A 176 4.52 10.04 5.48
#